data_AF-A0A522DXV4-F1
#
_entry.id   AF-A0A522DXV4-F1
#
_cell.length_a   1.000
_cell.length_b   1.000
_cell.length_c   1.000
_cell.angle_alpha   90.00
_cell.angle_beta   90.00
_cell.angle_gamma   90.00
#
_symmetry.space_group_name_H-M   'P 1'
#
loop_
_entity.id
_entity.type
_entity.pdbx_description
1 polymer ?
#
loop_
_entity_poly.entity_id
_entity_poly.type
_entity_poly.pdbx_seq_one_letter_code
_entity_poly.pdbx_strand_id
1 'polypeptide(L)'
;MANKNTWMVSGAIIAVLLAVVAYMGYQFYVPQTGAVTYVPSTVFEGKITNVEVEPGIVSGVGMYDRNCIGTSDGMTNCDGGIKTSKYGVLNFHYVHDMAIEPCIAPGDSLQVEIIDAAGNSIVTRSGASGHHG
;
A
#
# COMPACT_ATOMS: atom_id res chain seq x y z
N MET A 1 0.38 -9.57 -73.41
CA MET A 1 1.35 -8.62 -72.84
C MET A 1 1.09 -8.56 -71.34
N ALA A 2 1.93 -9.19 -70.53
CA ALA A 2 1.75 -9.22 -69.07
C ALA A 2 2.25 -7.91 -68.46
N ASN A 3 1.35 -7.22 -67.75
CA ASN A 3 1.62 -5.94 -67.11
C ASN A 3 2.63 -6.15 -65.95
N LYS A 4 3.84 -5.57 -66.07
CA LYS A 4 4.91 -5.65 -65.07
C LYS A 4 4.53 -5.00 -63.73
N ASN A 5 3.44 -4.23 -63.66
CA ASN A 5 3.05 -3.47 -62.48
C ASN A 5 2.39 -4.34 -61.39
N THR A 6 1.87 -5.52 -61.73
CA THR A 6 1.20 -6.41 -60.75
C THR A 6 2.21 -7.02 -59.76
N TRP A 7 3.45 -7.28 -60.19
CA TRP A 7 4.49 -7.85 -59.33
C TRP A 7 5.09 -6.83 -58.34
N MET A 8 5.20 -5.56 -58.72
CA MET A 8 5.68 -4.50 -57.82
C MET A 8 4.64 -4.15 -56.74
N VAL A 9 3.35 -4.15 -57.09
CA VAL A 9 2.27 -3.85 -56.13
C VAL A 9 2.14 -4.98 -55.08
N SER A 10 2.27 -6.24 -55.51
CA SER A 10 2.24 -7.39 -54.57
C SER A 10 3.42 -7.41 -53.60
N GLY A 11 4.63 -7.04 -54.05
CA GLY A 11 5.81 -6.97 -53.17
C GLY A 11 5.68 -5.88 -52.09
N ALA A 12 5.14 -4.72 -52.45
CA ALA A 12 4.93 -3.62 -51.51
C ALA A 12 3.89 -3.96 -50.44
N ILE A 13 2.79 -4.63 -50.82
CA ILE A 13 1.74 -5.05 -49.88
C ILE A 13 2.27 -6.07 -48.87
N ILE A 14 3.07 -7.04 -49.33
CA ILE A 14 3.68 -8.05 -48.45
C ILE A 14 4.64 -7.41 -47.44
N ALA A 15 5.46 -6.45 -47.89
CA ALA A 15 6.38 -5.73 -47.01
C ALA A 15 5.64 -4.93 -45.92
N VAL A 16 4.53 -4.28 -46.27
CA VAL A 16 3.70 -3.54 -45.31
C VAL A 16 3.06 -4.50 -44.31
N LEU A 17 2.54 -5.65 -44.77
CA LEU A 17 1.95 -6.65 -43.87
C LEU A 17 2.96 -7.21 -42.87
N LEU A 18 4.19 -7.49 -43.31
CA LEU A 18 5.26 -7.94 -42.42
C LEU A 18 5.64 -6.87 -41.39
N ALA A 19 5.68 -5.60 -41.79
CA ALA A 19 5.94 -4.49 -40.86
C ALA A 19 4.83 -4.34 -39.81
N VAL A 20 3.56 -4.51 -40.20
CA VAL A 20 2.42 -4.46 -39.27
C VAL A 20 2.46 -5.63 -38.29
N VAL A 21 2.75 -6.85 -38.75
CA VAL A 21 2.86 -8.04 -37.88
C VAL A 21 4.03 -7.90 -36.91
N ALA A 22 5.19 -7.42 -37.38
CA ALA A 22 6.34 -7.16 -36.52
C ALA A 22 6.03 -6.08 -35.46
N TYR A 23 5.33 -5.02 -35.84
CA TYR A 23 4.90 -3.96 -34.92
C TYR A 23 3.90 -4.48 -33.88
N MET A 24 2.91 -5.27 -34.28
CA MET A 24 1.96 -5.88 -33.34
C MET A 24 2.64 -6.88 -32.40
N GLY A 25 3.57 -7.68 -32.90
CA GLY A 25 4.38 -8.58 -32.07
C GLY A 25 5.27 -7.82 -31.07
N TYR A 26 5.83 -6.68 -31.48
CA TYR A 26 6.62 -5.82 -30.60
C TYR A 26 5.78 -5.26 -29.44
N GLN A 27 4.55 -4.78 -29.70
CA GLN A 27 3.66 -4.30 -28.65
C GLN A 27 3.29 -5.38 -27.62
N PHE A 28 3.25 -6.65 -28.03
CA PHE A 28 3.04 -7.79 -27.12
C PHE A 28 4.30 -8.19 -26.34
N TYR A 29 5.49 -7.88 -26.88
CA TYR A 29 6.77 -8.19 -26.25
C TYR A 29 7.21 -7.13 -25.24
N VAL A 30 6.68 -5.90 -25.31
CA VAL A 30 6.89 -4.91 -24.25
C VAL A 30 6.13 -5.38 -23.01
N PRO A 31 6.82 -5.77 -21.92
CA PRO A 31 6.14 -6.12 -20.69
C PRO A 31 5.34 -4.90 -20.25
N GLN A 32 4.03 -5.05 -20.07
CA GLN A 32 3.26 -4.05 -19.37
C GLN A 32 3.87 -3.96 -17.98
N THR A 33 4.56 -2.86 -17.70
CA THR A 33 4.96 -2.50 -16.34
C THR A 33 3.66 -2.35 -15.58
N GLY A 34 3.23 -3.44 -14.94
CA GLY A 34 2.00 -3.44 -14.16
C GLY A 34 2.05 -2.27 -13.21
N ALA A 35 1.00 -1.46 -13.21
CA ALA A 35 0.80 -0.53 -12.12
C ALA A 35 0.77 -1.40 -10.86
N VAL A 36 1.82 -1.29 -10.04
CA VAL A 36 1.81 -1.88 -8.70
C VAL A 36 0.65 -1.19 -8.02
N THR A 37 -0.46 -1.91 -7.86
CA THR A 37 -1.55 -1.45 -7.03
C THR A 37 -1.02 -1.58 -5.63
N TYR A 38 -0.41 -0.50 -5.17
CA TYR A 38 0.09 -0.39 -3.83
C TYR A 38 -1.15 -0.40 -2.92
N VAL A 39 -1.43 -1.56 -2.36
CA VAL A 39 -2.43 -1.70 -1.30
C VAL A 39 -1.75 -1.09 -0.08
N PRO A 40 -2.23 0.04 0.47
CA PRO A 40 -1.67 0.54 1.71
C PRO A 40 -1.69 -0.61 2.71
N SER A 41 -0.52 -0.91 3.30
CA SER A 41 -0.52 -1.68 4.53
C SER A 41 -1.51 -1.00 5.47
N THR A 42 -2.18 -1.79 6.29
CA THR A 42 -3.05 -1.28 7.35
C THR A 42 -2.41 -1.55 8.69
N VAL A 43 -1.11 -1.80 8.74
CA VAL A 43 -0.42 -2.47 9.85
C VAL A 43 0.74 -1.60 10.30
N PHE A 44 0.69 -1.18 11.55
CA PHE A 44 1.70 -0.40 12.23
C PHE A 44 2.35 -1.25 13.33
N GLU A 45 3.66 -1.40 13.26
CA GLU A 45 4.42 -2.05 14.33
C GLU A 45 4.97 -0.98 15.30
N GLY A 46 4.86 -1.25 16.60
CA GLY A 46 5.27 -0.27 17.58
C GLY A 46 5.16 -0.76 19.02
N LYS A 47 5.06 0.19 19.94
CA LYS A 47 5.08 -0.07 21.37
C LYS A 47 4.13 0.83 22.14
N ILE A 48 3.39 0.25 23.07
CA ILE A 48 2.61 0.98 24.07
C ILE A 48 3.56 1.49 25.16
N THR A 49 3.52 2.79 25.48
CA THR A 49 4.54 3.44 26.32
C THR A 49 4.03 4.03 27.63
N ASN A 50 2.71 4.09 27.85
CA ASN A 50 2.12 4.86 28.94
C ASN A 50 1.43 4.07 30.04
N VAL A 51 1.13 2.78 29.82
CA VAL A 51 0.45 1.92 30.80
C VAL A 51 0.99 0.51 30.73
N GLU A 52 0.90 -0.23 31.84
CA GLU A 52 1.13 -1.67 31.85
C GLU A 52 0.00 -2.38 31.10
N VAL A 53 0.37 -3.37 30.29
CA VAL A 53 -0.57 -4.11 29.44
C VAL A 53 -0.33 -5.60 29.53
N GLU A 54 -1.38 -6.36 29.26
CA GLU A 54 -1.30 -7.81 29.12
C GLU A 54 -1.38 -8.21 27.65
N PRO A 55 -0.69 -9.30 27.24
CA PRO A 55 -0.80 -9.84 25.90
C PRO A 55 -2.26 -10.11 25.51
N GLY A 56 -2.60 -9.82 24.27
CA GLY A 56 -3.94 -10.06 23.72
C GLY A 56 -4.40 -8.97 22.78
N ILE A 57 -5.62 -9.12 22.28
CA ILE A 57 -6.19 -8.23 21.27
C ILE A 57 -7.23 -7.32 21.91
N VAL A 58 -7.13 -6.02 21.64
CA VAL A 58 -8.11 -5.02 22.05
C VAL A 58 -8.51 -4.14 20.88
N SER A 59 -9.80 -3.82 20.78
CA SER A 59 -10.28 -2.84 19.82
C SER A 59 -10.11 -1.43 20.36
N GLY A 60 -9.87 -0.48 19.46
CA GLY A 60 -9.76 0.93 19.81
C GLY A 60 -10.11 1.86 18.66
N VAL A 61 -10.09 3.15 18.97
CA VAL A 61 -10.31 4.24 18.01
C VAL A 61 -9.13 5.20 18.10
N GLY A 62 -8.59 5.59 16.94
CA GLY A 62 -7.56 6.62 16.86
C GLY A 62 -8.06 7.94 17.45
N MET A 63 -7.23 8.58 18.26
CA MET A 63 -7.55 9.83 18.97
C MET A 63 -6.70 11.00 18.46
N TYR A 64 -5.42 10.74 18.21
CA TYR A 64 -4.47 11.73 17.75
C TYR A 64 -3.26 11.03 17.13
N ASP A 65 -2.53 11.78 16.33
CA ASP A 65 -1.15 11.48 15.96
C ASP A 65 -0.28 12.71 16.18
N ARG A 66 0.85 12.54 16.87
CA ARG A 66 1.71 13.64 17.29
C ARG A 66 3.18 13.23 17.22
N ASN A 67 4.05 14.23 17.30
CA ASN A 67 5.50 14.04 17.30
C ASN A 67 6.03 13.26 16.09
N CYS A 68 5.35 13.38 14.94
CA CYS A 68 5.79 12.76 13.70
C CYS A 68 7.07 13.40 13.17
N ILE A 69 8.20 12.72 13.38
CA ILE A 69 9.54 13.19 13.03
C ILE A 69 10.15 12.21 12.03
N GLY A 70 10.53 12.74 10.86
CA GLY A 70 11.23 11.97 9.83
C GLY A 70 12.60 11.49 10.32
N THR A 71 12.97 10.29 9.90
CA THR A 71 14.26 9.65 10.11
C THR A 71 15.14 9.79 8.87
N SER A 72 16.43 9.49 9.00
CA SER A 72 17.38 9.50 7.87
C SER A 72 17.01 8.55 6.74
N ASP A 73 16.20 7.53 7.04
CA ASP A 73 15.96 6.38 6.15
C ASP A 73 14.63 6.53 5.39
N GLY A 74 14.00 7.70 5.45
CA GLY A 74 12.70 7.97 4.81
C GLY A 74 11.49 7.52 5.64
N MET A 75 11.71 6.91 6.81
CA MET A 75 10.65 6.55 7.76
C MET A 75 10.28 7.73 8.66
N THR A 76 9.11 7.69 9.27
CA THR A 76 8.64 8.68 10.25
C THR A 76 8.32 7.98 11.58
N ASN A 77 8.86 8.50 12.68
CA ASN A 77 8.48 8.08 14.04
C ASN A 77 7.30 8.93 14.49
N CYS A 78 6.24 8.32 15.01
CA CYS A 78 5.03 9.00 15.45
C CYS A 78 4.54 8.45 16.80
N ASP A 79 3.82 9.28 17.55
CA ASP A 79 3.12 8.92 18.79
C ASP A 79 1.60 8.97 18.56
N GLY A 80 1.00 7.80 18.35
CA GLY A 80 -0.43 7.62 18.15
C GLY A 80 -1.18 7.44 19.46
N GLY A 81 -2.31 8.13 19.63
CA GLY A 81 -3.25 7.89 20.73
C GLY A 81 -4.36 6.95 20.31
N ILE A 82 -4.58 5.85 21.05
CA ILE A 82 -5.64 4.87 20.75
C ILE A 82 -6.56 4.73 21.96
N LYS A 83 -7.82 5.12 21.82
CA LYS A 83 -8.83 4.94 22.88
C LYS A 83 -9.38 3.51 22.83
N THR A 84 -9.16 2.76 23.90
CA THR A 84 -9.68 1.41 24.12
C THR A 84 -10.64 1.40 25.32
N SER A 85 -11.49 0.38 25.40
CA SER A 85 -12.37 0.17 26.56
C SER A 85 -11.61 -0.39 27.78
N LYS A 86 -10.59 -1.23 27.56
CA LYS A 86 -9.83 -1.90 28.64
C LYS A 86 -8.81 -0.97 29.31
N TYR A 87 -8.03 -0.22 28.53
CA TYR A 87 -6.88 0.53 29.04
C TYR A 87 -7.03 2.06 28.98
N GLY A 88 -8.18 2.56 28.52
CA GLY A 88 -8.34 3.99 28.28
C GLY A 88 -7.56 4.43 27.04
N VAL A 89 -6.77 5.50 27.13
CA VAL A 89 -5.96 5.96 26.00
C VAL A 89 -4.58 5.32 26.07
N LEU A 90 -4.25 4.49 25.08
CA LEU A 90 -2.92 3.95 24.86
C LEU A 90 -2.09 4.96 24.05
N ASN A 91 -0.85 5.21 24.48
CA ASN A 91 0.13 5.92 23.68
C ASN A 91 0.98 4.88 22.96
N PHE A 92 0.81 4.81 21.65
CA PHE A 92 1.46 3.86 20.77
C PHE A 92 2.55 4.58 19.97
N HIS A 93 3.81 4.29 20.29
CA HIS A 93 4.96 4.79 19.56
C HIS A 93 5.25 3.85 18.39
N TYR A 94 5.28 4.36 17.17
CA TYR A 94 5.44 3.53 15.98
C TYR A 94 6.24 4.21 14.89
N VAL A 95 6.74 3.41 13.96
CA VAL A 95 7.56 3.86 12.84
C VAL A 95 6.93 3.37 11.56
N HIS A 96 6.73 4.27 10.59
CA HIS A 96 6.14 3.91 9.29
C HIS A 96 6.65 4.81 8.18
N ASP A 97 6.51 4.36 6.94
CA ASP A 97 6.76 5.20 5.77
C ASP A 97 5.46 5.93 5.40
N MET A 98 5.47 7.27 5.50
CA MET A 98 4.31 8.11 5.19
C MET A 98 3.92 8.14 3.71
N ALA A 99 4.85 7.80 2.80
CA ALA A 99 4.54 7.67 1.37
C ALA A 99 3.73 6.39 1.09
N ILE A 100 3.87 5.41 1.97
CA ILE A 100 3.29 4.07 1.94
C ILE A 100 1.98 4.04 2.74
N GLU A 101 1.97 4.53 3.97
CA GLU A 101 0.78 4.48 4.82
C GLU A 101 0.61 5.81 5.57
N PRO A 102 -0.57 6.45 5.53
CA PRO A 102 -0.80 7.65 6.34
C PRO A 102 -0.86 7.29 7.83
N CYS A 103 -0.44 8.25 8.65
CA CYS A 103 -0.46 8.15 10.12
C CYS A 103 -1.86 7.76 10.66
N ILE A 104 -1.90 7.25 11.88
CA ILE A 104 -3.15 6.90 12.57
C ILE A 104 -3.98 8.16 12.80
N ALA A 105 -5.14 8.27 12.14
CA ALA A 105 -5.97 9.47 12.22
C ALA A 105 -7.00 9.38 13.37
N PRO A 106 -7.42 10.53 13.93
CA PRO A 106 -8.59 10.57 14.81
C PRO A 106 -9.82 9.95 14.12
N GLY A 107 -10.48 9.01 14.79
CA GLY A 107 -11.65 8.30 14.28
C GLY A 107 -11.35 6.99 13.55
N ASP A 108 -10.08 6.67 13.27
CA ASP A 108 -9.71 5.37 12.70
C ASP A 108 -10.17 4.23 13.61
N SER A 109 -10.86 3.24 13.06
CA SER A 109 -11.15 2.00 13.78
C SER A 109 -9.92 1.12 13.78
N LEU A 110 -9.44 0.71 14.95
CA LEU A 110 -8.17 0.01 15.11
C LEU A 110 -8.35 -1.29 15.90
N GLN A 111 -7.55 -2.29 15.55
CA GLN A 111 -7.31 -3.47 16.36
C GLN A 111 -5.86 -3.42 16.85
N VAL A 112 -5.66 -3.52 18.15
CA VAL A 112 -4.34 -3.49 18.79
C VAL A 112 -4.05 -4.90 19.31
N GLU A 113 -3.10 -5.58 18.69
CA GLU A 113 -2.54 -6.84 19.17
C GLU A 113 -1.32 -6.53 20.05
N ILE A 114 -1.45 -6.77 21.35
CA ILE A 114 -0.39 -6.61 22.34
C ILE A 114 0.34 -7.95 22.42
N ILE A 115 1.60 -7.96 22.02
CA ILE A 115 2.44 -9.17 21.91
C ILE A 115 2.92 -9.62 23.29
N ASP A 116 3.36 -8.67 24.12
CA ASP A 116 3.95 -8.96 25.43
C ASP A 116 3.64 -7.88 26.47
N ALA A 117 3.97 -8.18 27.73
CA ALA A 117 3.81 -7.25 28.84
C ALA A 117 4.78 -6.05 28.81
N ALA A 118 5.79 -6.08 27.93
CA ALA A 118 6.65 -4.92 27.70
C ALA A 118 5.98 -3.87 26.80
N GLY A 119 4.80 -4.18 26.21
CA GLY A 119 4.00 -3.28 25.40
C GLY A 119 4.29 -3.37 23.90
N ASN A 120 5.12 -4.30 23.45
CA ASN A 120 5.34 -4.53 22.02
C ASN A 120 4.00 -4.88 21.37
N SER A 121 3.61 -4.18 20.31
CA SER A 121 2.26 -4.27 19.75
C SER A 121 2.22 -4.06 18.25
N ILE A 122 1.22 -4.67 17.62
CA ILE A 122 0.85 -4.47 16.22
C ILE A 122 -0.52 -3.81 16.20
N VAL A 123 -0.64 -2.68 15.52
CA VAL A 123 -1.91 -1.96 15.34
C VAL A 123 -2.35 -2.13 13.91
N THR A 124 -3.53 -2.71 13.71
CA THR A 124 -4.14 -2.82 12.40
C THR A 124 -5.31 -1.85 12.27
N ARG A 125 -5.33 -1.04 11.22
CA ARG A 125 -6.50 -0.22 10.85
C ARG A 125 -7.58 -1.15 10.28
N SER A 126 -8.71 -1.19 10.96
CA SER A 126 -9.91 -1.89 10.53
C SER A 126 -10.58 -1.11 9.39
N GLY A 127 -10.11 -1.30 8.16
CA GLY A 127 -10.73 -0.82 6.92
C GLY A 127 -10.03 -1.46 5.71
N ALA A 128 -10.68 -1.95 4.65
CA ALA A 128 -12.02 -1.72 4.17
C ALA A 128 -12.65 -3.01 3.60
N SER A 129 -13.65 -3.59 4.26
CA SER A 129 -14.63 -4.40 3.53
C SER A 129 -15.48 -3.43 2.74
N GLY A 130 -15.26 -3.40 1.42
CA GLY A 130 -15.90 -2.46 0.49
C GLY A 130 -17.40 -2.31 0.74
N HIS A 131 -17.82 -1.07 0.91
CA HIS A 131 -19.19 -0.67 0.64
C HIS A 131 -19.38 -0.74 -0.88
N HIS A 132 -19.72 -1.93 -1.40
CA HIS A 132 -20.35 -2.02 -2.71
C HIS A 132 -21.81 -1.63 -2.50
N GLY A 133 -22.17 -0.47 -3.03
CA GLY A 133 -23.56 -0.03 -3.16
C GLY A 133 -24.36 -0.87 -4.14
#